data_AF-A0A2B7XIJ0-F1
#
_entry.id   AF-A0A2B7XIJ0-F1
#
_cell.length_a   1.000
_cell.length_b   1.000
_cell.length_c   1.000
_cell.angle_alpha   90.00
_cell.angle_beta   90.00
_cell.angle_gamma   90.00
#
_symmetry.space_group_name_H-M   'P 1'
#
loop_
_entity.id
_entity.type
_entity.pdbx_description
1 polymer ?
#
loop_
_entity_poly.entity_id
_entity_poly.type
_entity_poly.pdbx_seq_one_letter_code
_entity_poly.pdbx_strand_id
1 'polypeptide(L)'
;MGGASADPKRGRYIGSFGSFGCPSPQKIASYALSPNRQRPFAGALNNAVFNTFRRSRNQALYVLPPFIAAYAIMSWAIEKNEYLNSKPGRLAEGAEEE
;
A
#
# COMPACT_ATOMS: atom_id res chain seq x y z
N MET A 1 -19.42 6.79 -32.95
CA MET A 1 -18.72 6.76 -31.65
C MET A 1 -17.66 7.87 -31.66
N GLY A 2 -18.07 9.11 -31.42
CA GLY A 2 -17.20 10.30 -31.48
C GLY A 2 -17.00 10.85 -30.07
N GLY A 3 -16.02 10.31 -29.35
CA GLY A 3 -15.57 10.86 -28.07
C GLY A 3 -14.29 11.67 -28.27
N ALA A 4 -14.06 12.66 -27.40
CA ALA A 4 -12.86 13.49 -27.42
C ALA A 4 -11.58 12.61 -27.44
N SER A 5 -10.64 12.92 -28.33
CA SER A 5 -9.32 12.30 -28.35
C SER A 5 -8.42 12.88 -27.27
N ALA A 6 -7.36 12.16 -26.91
CA ALA A 6 -6.29 12.75 -26.09
C ALA A 6 -5.71 13.98 -26.82
N ASP A 7 -5.72 15.12 -26.13
CA ASP A 7 -5.10 16.38 -26.54
C ASP A 7 -4.29 16.93 -25.36
N PRO A 8 -3.01 16.54 -25.25
CA PRO A 8 -2.12 17.02 -24.20
C PRO A 8 -2.00 18.55 -24.16
N LYS A 9 -2.15 19.24 -25.30
CA LYS A 9 -2.07 20.70 -25.38
C LYS A 9 -3.26 21.39 -24.71
N ARG A 10 -4.39 20.68 -24.59
CA ARG A 10 -5.59 21.12 -23.87
C ARG A 10 -5.77 20.43 -22.52
N GLY A 11 -4.73 19.78 -22.01
CA GLY A 11 -4.75 19.08 -20.71
C GLY A 11 -5.54 17.76 -20.71
N ARG A 12 -5.88 17.21 -21.88
CA ARG A 12 -6.62 15.95 -22.00
C ARG A 12 -5.65 14.81 -22.33
N TYR A 13 -5.28 14.02 -21.34
CA TYR A 13 -4.28 12.95 -21.52
C TYR A 13 -4.87 11.57 -21.84
N ILE A 14 -6.20 11.44 -21.86
CA ILE A 14 -6.90 10.21 -22.21
C ILE A 14 -8.12 10.52 -23.08
N GLY A 15 -8.30 9.74 -24.13
CA GLY A 15 -9.47 9.83 -25.01
C GLY A 15 -10.51 8.74 -24.74
N SER A 16 -11.48 8.60 -25.66
CA SER A 16 -12.54 7.59 -25.56
C SER A 16 -12.16 6.26 -26.24
N PHE A 17 -13.09 5.31 -26.25
CA PHE A 17 -12.94 4.06 -27.00
C PHE A 17 -12.63 4.35 -28.47
N GLY A 18 -11.51 3.81 -28.96
CA GLY A 18 -11.00 4.05 -30.31
C GLY A 18 -10.06 5.26 -30.45
N SER A 19 -9.95 6.13 -29.45
CA SER A 19 -9.09 7.33 -29.47
C SER A 19 -8.34 7.59 -28.16
N PHE A 20 -7.99 6.51 -27.43
CA PHE A 20 -7.35 6.57 -26.11
C PHE A 20 -6.03 7.36 -26.03
N GLY A 21 -5.37 7.61 -27.17
CA GLY A 21 -4.08 8.32 -27.21
C GLY A 21 -2.87 7.40 -27.09
N CYS A 22 -3.02 6.09 -27.38
CA CYS A 22 -1.89 5.18 -27.43
C CYS A 22 -0.94 5.51 -28.61
N PRO A 23 0.38 5.34 -28.46
CA PRO A 23 1.30 5.45 -29.59
C PRO A 23 0.95 4.38 -30.65
N SER A 24 0.83 4.77 -31.91
CA SER A 24 0.46 3.88 -33.03
C SER A 24 1.57 2.89 -33.40
N PRO A 25 1.27 1.76 -34.08
CA PRO A 25 0.23 0.77 -33.84
C PRO A 25 0.73 -0.36 -32.92
N GLN A 26 -0.14 -0.85 -32.04
CA GLN A 26 0.15 -2.00 -31.17
C GLN A 26 0.06 -3.30 -31.97
N LYS A 27 1.22 -3.87 -32.33
CA LYS A 27 1.32 -5.18 -33.01
C LYS A 27 1.27 -6.34 -32.00
N ILE A 28 0.26 -6.36 -31.14
CA ILE A 28 0.11 -7.35 -30.07
C ILE A 28 -1.18 -8.13 -30.30
N ALA A 29 -1.06 -9.44 -30.48
CA ALA A 29 -2.21 -10.35 -30.52
C ALA A 29 -2.52 -10.84 -29.11
N SER A 30 -3.74 -10.59 -28.64
CA SER A 30 -4.22 -11.02 -27.32
C SER A 30 -5.25 -12.14 -27.48
N TYR A 31 -5.07 -13.23 -26.74
CA TYR A 31 -5.98 -14.37 -26.74
C TYR A 31 -6.65 -14.49 -25.38
N ALA A 32 -7.94 -14.81 -25.38
CA ALA A 32 -8.72 -15.04 -24.17
C ALA A 32 -9.68 -16.21 -24.36
N LEU A 33 -9.94 -16.95 -23.27
CA LEU A 33 -10.98 -17.97 -23.22
C LEU A 33 -12.23 -17.40 -22.53
N SER A 34 -13.42 -17.76 -23.02
CA SER A 34 -14.69 -17.40 -22.37
C SER A 34 -14.70 -17.85 -20.90
N PRO A 35 -15.13 -16.99 -19.95
CA PRO A 35 -15.19 -17.33 -18.52
C PRO A 35 -16.01 -18.60 -18.22
N ASN A 36 -17.08 -18.86 -18.98
CA ASN A 36 -17.93 -20.04 -18.81
C ASN A 36 -17.21 -21.36 -19.15
N ARG A 37 -16.04 -21.29 -19.80
CA ARG A 37 -15.19 -22.44 -20.11
C ARG A 37 -13.97 -22.56 -19.18
N GLN A 38 -13.85 -21.67 -18.19
CA GLN A 38 -12.77 -21.69 -17.21
C GLN A 38 -13.27 -22.19 -15.86
N ARG A 39 -12.38 -22.76 -15.05
CA ARG A 39 -12.64 -23.05 -13.64
C ARG A 39 -12.24 -21.83 -12.81
N PRO A 40 -13.18 -21.10 -12.19
CA PRO A 40 -12.91 -19.77 -11.61
C PRO A 40 -11.90 -19.77 -10.45
N PHE A 41 -11.78 -20.86 -9.70
CA PHE A 41 -10.86 -20.99 -8.57
C PHE A 41 -9.77 -22.05 -8.78
N ALA A 42 -9.47 -22.40 -10.04
CA ALA A 42 -8.40 -23.36 -10.32
C ALA A 42 -7.05 -22.85 -9.76
N GLY A 43 -6.45 -23.64 -8.86
CA GLY A 43 -5.17 -23.30 -8.23
C GLY A 43 -5.22 -22.13 -7.25
N ALA A 44 -6.41 -21.63 -6.89
CA ALA A 44 -6.54 -20.45 -6.04
C ALA A 44 -5.86 -20.62 -4.67
N LEU A 45 -5.99 -21.77 -4.01
CA LEU A 45 -5.38 -22.00 -2.69
C LEU A 45 -3.84 -22.04 -2.74
N ASN A 46 -3.28 -22.82 -3.65
CA ASN A 46 -1.83 -22.93 -3.82
C ASN A 46 -1.23 -21.56 -4.21
N ASN A 47 -1.83 -20.89 -5.20
CA ASN A 47 -1.39 -19.57 -5.62
C ASN A 47 -1.60 -18.52 -4.53
N ALA A 48 -2.72 -18.53 -3.82
CA ALA A 48 -2.99 -17.55 -2.77
C ALA A 48 -1.94 -17.62 -1.66
N VAL A 49 -1.60 -18.81 -1.17
CA VAL A 49 -0.63 -18.93 -0.07
C VAL A 49 0.77 -18.50 -0.52
N PHE A 50 1.31 -19.14 -1.57
CA PHE A 50 2.71 -18.92 -1.95
C PHE A 50 2.95 -17.56 -2.61
N ASN A 51 2.03 -17.10 -3.47
CA ASN A 51 2.16 -15.80 -4.12
C ASN A 51 1.94 -14.65 -3.11
N THR A 52 1.01 -14.80 -2.16
CA THR A 52 0.80 -13.76 -1.14
C THR A 52 2.00 -13.67 -0.23
N PHE A 53 2.54 -14.79 0.27
CA PHE A 53 3.75 -14.76 1.09
C PHE A 53 4.93 -14.11 0.34
N ARG A 54 5.17 -14.51 -0.92
CA ARG A 54 6.23 -13.93 -1.75
C ARG A 54 6.05 -12.41 -1.93
N ARG A 55 4.83 -11.93 -2.14
CA ARG A 55 4.52 -10.50 -2.30
C ARG A 55 4.70 -9.74 -0.99
N SER A 56 4.18 -10.26 0.12
CA SER A 56 4.26 -9.62 1.43
C SER A 56 5.69 -9.53 1.94
N ARG A 57 6.51 -10.58 1.77
CA ARG A 57 7.92 -10.57 2.17
C ARG A 57 8.71 -9.46 1.48
N ASN A 58 8.43 -9.18 0.20
CA ASN A 58 9.13 -8.14 -0.56
C ASN A 58 8.80 -6.71 -0.08
N GLN A 59 7.70 -6.53 0.64
CA GLN A 59 7.28 -5.23 1.19
C GLN A 59 7.51 -5.13 2.69
N ALA A 60 7.76 -6.26 3.37
CA ALA A 60 7.89 -6.32 4.82
C ALA A 60 8.94 -5.34 5.37
N LEU A 61 10.07 -5.15 4.71
CA LEU A 61 11.13 -4.25 5.16
C LEU A 61 10.82 -2.75 4.95
N TYR A 62 9.86 -2.41 4.10
CA TYR A 62 9.41 -1.02 3.96
C TYR A 62 8.34 -0.67 4.98
N VAL A 63 7.59 -1.67 5.43
CA VAL A 63 6.43 -1.49 6.31
C VAL A 63 6.80 -1.75 7.77
N LEU A 64 7.44 -2.87 8.09
CA LEU A 64 7.67 -3.28 9.48
C LEU A 64 8.59 -2.33 10.26
N PRO A 65 9.75 -1.87 9.74
CA PRO A 65 10.64 -1.02 10.52
C PRO A 65 10.01 0.28 11.04
N PRO A 66 9.30 1.10 10.22
CA PRO A 66 8.66 2.30 10.74
C PRO A 66 7.54 2.00 11.73
N PHE A 67 6.77 0.92 11.54
CA PHE A 67 5.72 0.54 12.51
C PHE A 67 6.27 0.04 13.84
N ILE A 68 7.35 -0.77 13.81
CA ILE A 68 8.02 -1.23 15.03
C ILE A 68 8.61 -0.04 15.78
N ALA A 69 9.28 0.88 15.07
CA ALA A 69 9.83 2.09 15.68
C ALA A 69 8.74 2.97 16.31
N ALA A 70 7.65 3.21 15.58
CA ALA A 70 6.53 4.00 16.07
C ALA A 70 5.88 3.37 17.32
N TYR A 71 5.69 2.05 17.31
CA TYR A 71 5.16 1.32 18.44
C TYR A 71 6.08 1.41 19.66
N ALA A 72 7.38 1.18 19.48
CA ALA A 72 8.35 1.26 20.56
C ALA A 72 8.44 2.67 21.18
N ILE A 73 8.46 3.71 20.35
CA ILE A 73 8.48 5.11 20.81
C ILE A 73 7.20 5.43 21.58
N MET A 74 6.05 4.98 21.08
CA MET A 74 4.76 5.21 21.73
C MET A 74 4.69 4.53 23.11
N SER A 75 5.09 3.25 23.19
CA SER A 75 5.12 2.52 24.47
C SER A 75 6.04 3.21 25.48
N TRP A 76 7.24 3.62 25.05
CA TRP A 76 8.15 4.36 25.92
C TRP A 76 7.55 5.70 26.38
N ALA A 77 6.91 6.44 25.49
CA ALA A 77 6.31 7.73 25.82
C ALA A 77 5.15 7.58 26.82
N ILE A 78 4.33 6.54 26.68
CA ILE A 78 3.23 6.24 27.61
C ILE A 78 3.80 5.89 28.99
N GLU A 79 4.75 4.96 29.08
CA GLU A 79 5.35 4.54 30.34
C GLU A 79 6.05 5.70 31.07
N LYS A 80 6.81 6.53 30.35
CA LYS A 80 7.44 7.71 30.96
C LYS A 80 6.41 8.74 31.40
N ASN A 81 5.33 8.95 30.65
CA ASN A 81 4.26 9.87 31.05
C ASN A 81 3.55 9.40 32.34
N GLU A 82 3.24 8.11 32.43
CA GLU A 82 2.65 7.52 33.64
C GLU A 82 3.60 7.61 34.84
N TYR A 83 4.89 7.33 34.64
CA TYR A 83 5.90 7.46 35.68
C TYR A 83 6.00 8.90 36.21
N LEU A 84 6.09 9.90 35.34
CA LEU A 84 6.18 11.32 35.74
C LEU A 84 4.95 11.79 36.54
N ASN A 85 3.76 11.30 36.18
CA ASN A 85 2.53 11.63 36.89
C ASN A 85 2.34 10.83 38.19
N SER A 86 3.14 9.78 38.40
CA SER A 86 3.12 8.97 39.62
C SER A 86 3.75 9.68 40.83
N LYS A 87 3.41 9.22 42.04
CA LYS A 87 4.01 9.73 43.30
C LYS A 87 5.54 9.63 43.33
N PRO A 88 6.16 8.48 43.00
CA PRO A 88 7.63 8.37 43.02
C PRO A 88 8.30 9.23 41.94
N GLY A 89 7.71 9.35 40.75
CA GLY A 89 8.27 10.20 39.69
C GLY A 89 8.24 11.69 40.05
N ARG A 90 7.16 12.16 40.67
CA ARG A 90 7.06 13.55 41.15
C ARG A 90 8.07 13.86 42.27
N LEU A 91 8.41 12.87 43.09
CA LEU A 91 9.40 13.02 44.16
C LEU A 91 10.83 13.01 43.61
N ALA A 92 11.11 12.19 42.58
CA ALA A 92 12.42 12.06 41.97
C ALA A 92 12.80 13.28 41.13
N GLU A 93 11.90 13.77 40.26
CA GLU A 93 12.18 14.94 39.41
C GLU A 93 11.88 16.28 40.13
N GLY A 94 10.93 16.32 41.08
CA GLY A 94 10.61 17.55 41.83
C GLY A 94 11.58 17.91 42.96
N ALA A 95 12.45 16.98 43.37
CA ALA A 95 13.51 17.24 44.37
C ALA A 95 14.84 17.70 43.75
N GLU A 96 14.97 17.68 42.41
CA GLU A 96 16.15 18.21 41.71
C GLU A 96 16.03 19.72 41.41
N GLU A 97 14.83 20.31 41.58
CA GLU A 97 14.58 21.74 41.36
C GLU A 97 14.70 22.62 42.64
N GLU A 98 15.00 22.04 43.82
CA GLU A 98 15.24 22.75 45.09
C GLU A 98 16.69 22.61 45.56
#